data_AF-Q245V1-F1
#
_entry.id   AF-Q245V1-F1
#
_cell.length_a   1.000
_cell.length_b   1.000
_cell.length_c   1.000
_cell.angle_alpha   90.00
_cell.angle_beta   90.00
_cell.angle_gamma   90.00
#
_symmetry.space_group_name_H-M   'P 1'
#
loop_
_entity.id
_entity.type
_entity.pdbx_description
1 polymer ?
#
loop_
_entity_poly.entity_id
_entity_poly.type
_entity_poly.pdbx_seq_one_letter_code
_entity_poly.pdbx_strand_id
1 'polypeptide(L)'
;MCICISFSTLRRITEISACIMCILGVFAIIFGGVLLGQNKKVTSDSANFIAASFGIMLGLGFILLLVGALGLLAWKKRNNCLLGIYIVCLCIVVACSAIVFGVSAGAYQIVQDSKDDTNCQKKDFLIYSRKVYEKAQTVFCSKDCMCQVKQSYLNPNTISSWNWSETQGKVKSQDCPTFNQSIDFTIPSDIGNLSDLTKLLGYVETSFDCSGFCSKQPIYYFSNSYKGQPTKDCKLELLNFLDTSLLSLANGGLAVLIISIIGCVCSCSLICHKHKREGNPYYDDEYEMPNIKTNKYR
;
A
#
# COMPACT_ATOMS: atom_id res chain seq x y z
N MET A 1 -27.80 -13.51 -20.55
CA MET A 1 -27.19 -14.86 -20.66
C MET A 1 -27.53 -15.60 -19.37
N CYS A 2 -28.46 -16.55 -19.40
CA CYS A 2 -28.83 -17.30 -18.19
C CYS A 2 -27.87 -18.49 -18.04
N ILE A 3 -27.03 -18.45 -17.01
CA ILE A 3 -26.13 -19.57 -16.72
C ILE A 3 -26.98 -20.65 -16.02
N CYS A 4 -27.01 -21.86 -16.57
CA CYS A 4 -27.74 -23.01 -16.00
C CYS A 4 -27.05 -23.58 -14.75
N ILE A 5 -26.83 -22.75 -13.73
CA ILE A 5 -26.29 -23.19 -12.43
C ILE A 5 -27.46 -23.44 -11.48
N SER A 6 -27.42 -24.56 -10.75
CA SER A 6 -28.41 -24.85 -9.70
C SER A 6 -28.47 -23.73 -8.66
N PHE A 7 -29.68 -23.35 -8.24
CA PHE A 7 -29.91 -22.31 -7.23
C PHE A 7 -29.10 -22.54 -5.94
N SER A 8 -28.99 -23.81 -5.51
CA SER A 8 -28.19 -24.20 -4.35
C SER A 8 -26.70 -23.90 -4.52
N THR A 9 -26.18 -24.06 -5.73
CA THR A 9 -24.77 -23.78 -6.04
C THR A 9 -24.48 -22.29 -6.07
N LEU A 10 -25.32 -21.48 -6.73
CA LEU A 10 -25.21 -20.01 -6.72
C LEU A 10 -25.20 -19.44 -5.31
N ARG A 11 -26.05 -20.00 -4.44
CA ARG A 11 -26.14 -19.60 -3.04
C ARG A 11 -24.86 -19.90 -2.27
N ARG A 12 -24.29 -21.10 -2.43
CA ARG A 12 -23.01 -21.48 -1.80
C ARG A 12 -21.86 -20.62 -2.27
N ILE A 13 -21.79 -20.30 -3.57
CA ILE A 13 -20.74 -19.43 -4.11
C ILE A 13 -20.82 -18.02 -3.49
N THR A 14 -22.03 -17.47 -3.35
CA THR A 14 -22.25 -16.15 -2.74
C THR A 14 -21.88 -16.13 -1.25
N GLU A 15 -22.15 -17.22 -0.53
CA GLU A 15 -21.75 -17.39 0.86
C GLU A 15 -20.22 -17.47 1.01
N ILE A 16 -19.57 -18.28 0.16
CA ILE A 16 -18.10 -18.42 0.16
C ILE A 16 -17.44 -17.08 -0.17
N SER A 17 -17.93 -16.33 -1.17
CA SER A 17 -17.35 -15.03 -1.51
C SER A 17 -17.51 -14.02 -0.38
N ALA A 18 -18.65 -13.99 0.32
CA ALA A 18 -18.86 -13.14 1.49
C ALA A 18 -17.92 -13.51 2.65
N CYS A 19 -17.71 -14.81 2.91
CA CYS A 19 -16.73 -15.29 3.89
C CYS A 19 -15.31 -14.85 3.55
N ILE A 20 -14.90 -14.98 2.29
CA ILE A 20 -13.56 -14.56 1.84
C ILE A 20 -13.40 -13.04 2.05
N MET A 21 -14.40 -12.23 1.72
CA MET A 21 -14.36 -10.77 1.95
C MET A 21 -14.22 -10.42 3.44
N CYS A 22 -14.93 -11.12 4.33
CA CYS A 22 -14.76 -10.95 5.77
C CYS A 22 -13.32 -11.26 6.21
N ILE A 23 -12.76 -12.39 5.76
CA ILE A 23 -11.40 -12.80 6.12
C ILE A 23 -10.38 -11.78 5.63
N LEU A 24 -10.50 -11.31 4.39
CA LEU A 24 -9.63 -10.28 3.82
C LEU A 24 -9.76 -8.95 4.57
N GLY A 25 -10.98 -8.55 4.95
CA GLY A 25 -11.23 -7.35 5.74
C GLY A 25 -10.57 -7.41 7.13
N VAL A 26 -10.74 -8.52 7.85
CA VAL A 26 -10.09 -8.74 9.16
C VAL A 26 -8.56 -8.71 9.02
N PHE A 27 -8.02 -9.42 8.02
CA PHE A 27 -6.57 -9.43 7.77
C PHE A 27 -6.03 -8.02 7.50
N ALA A 28 -6.71 -7.24 6.65
CA ALA A 28 -6.31 -5.87 6.34
C ALA A 28 -6.34 -4.94 7.57
N ILE A 29 -7.34 -5.10 8.44
CA ILE A 29 -7.44 -4.33 9.70
C ILE A 29 -6.29 -4.69 10.64
N ILE A 30 -6.03 -5.99 10.85
CA ILE A 30 -4.95 -6.44 11.73
C ILE A 30 -3.60 -5.96 11.21
N PHE A 31 -3.32 -6.18 9.92
CA PHE A 31 -2.06 -5.80 9.32
C PHE A 31 -1.86 -4.27 9.32
N GLY A 32 -2.88 -3.50 8.94
CA GLY A 32 -2.84 -2.04 9.01
C GLY A 32 -2.62 -1.53 10.43
N GLY A 33 -3.24 -2.18 11.43
CA GLY A 33 -3.05 -1.86 12.84
C GLY A 33 -1.62 -2.13 13.33
N VAL A 34 -1.02 -3.25 12.94
CA VAL A 34 0.37 -3.59 13.26
C VAL A 34 1.33 -2.57 12.64
N LEU A 35 1.15 -2.24 11.36
CA LEU A 35 1.99 -1.26 10.67
C LEU A 35 1.90 0.14 11.30
N LEU A 36 0.69 0.57 11.68
CA LEU A 36 0.49 1.84 12.37
C LEU A 36 1.14 1.83 13.76
N GLY A 37 1.13 0.68 14.46
CA GLY A 37 1.78 0.49 15.75
C GLY A 37 3.30 0.60 15.68
N GLN A 38 3.93 -0.02 14.67
CA GLN A 38 5.38 -0.01 14.49
C GLN A 38 5.93 1.37 14.07
N ASN A 39 5.11 2.16 13.35
CA ASN A 39 5.55 3.42 12.75
C ASN A 39 5.14 4.68 13.52
N LYS A 40 4.69 4.57 14.79
CA LYS A 40 4.28 5.73 15.61
C LYS A 40 5.33 6.84 15.72
N LYS A 41 6.61 6.49 15.61
CA LYS A 41 7.73 7.44 15.67
C LYS A 41 7.99 8.13 14.33
N VAL A 42 7.58 7.53 13.22
CA VAL A 42 7.72 8.10 11.87
C VAL A 42 6.55 9.06 11.57
N THR A 43 5.37 8.77 12.11
CA THR A 43 4.16 9.57 11.91
C THR A 43 4.16 10.93 12.61
N SER A 44 5.17 11.31 13.41
CA SER A 44 5.24 12.68 13.97
C SER A 44 5.82 13.70 12.99
N ASP A 45 6.74 13.29 12.11
CA ASP A 45 7.60 14.24 11.38
C ASP A 45 7.38 14.22 9.86
N SER A 46 6.95 13.08 9.29
CA SER A 46 6.50 12.92 7.89
C SER A 46 5.01 12.55 7.82
N ALA A 47 4.27 13.04 8.82
CA ALA A 47 2.99 12.54 9.32
C ALA A 47 1.90 12.27 8.28
N ASN A 48 1.73 13.14 7.29
CA ASN A 48 0.46 13.14 6.56
C ASN A 48 0.37 12.02 5.54
N PHE A 49 1.43 11.74 4.78
CA PHE A 49 1.34 10.77 3.67
C PHE A 49 1.31 9.33 4.17
N ILE A 50 2.23 8.96 5.06
CA ILE A 50 2.32 7.58 5.60
C ILE A 50 1.14 7.30 6.54
N ALA A 51 0.70 8.26 7.36
CA ALA A 51 -0.49 8.05 8.18
C ALA A 51 -1.76 7.95 7.33
N ALA A 52 -1.87 8.75 6.26
CA ALA A 52 -2.99 8.65 5.33
C ALA A 52 -3.04 7.29 4.64
N SER A 53 -1.90 6.73 4.19
CA SER A 53 -1.88 5.42 3.54
C SER A 53 -2.31 4.30 4.49
N PHE A 54 -1.87 4.30 5.74
CA PHE A 54 -2.34 3.34 6.75
C PHE A 54 -3.81 3.54 7.11
N GLY A 55 -4.27 4.80 7.19
CA GLY A 55 -5.68 5.13 7.40
C GLY A 55 -6.57 4.61 6.28
N ILE A 56 -6.14 4.75 5.03
CA ILE A 56 -6.84 4.20 3.85
C ILE A 56 -6.89 2.68 3.94
N MET A 57 -5.79 2.01 4.31
CA MET A 57 -5.77 0.55 4.46
C MET A 57 -6.75 0.05 5.51
N LEU A 58 -6.80 0.69 6.68
CA LEU A 58 -7.76 0.37 7.74
C LEU A 58 -9.20 0.61 7.29
N GLY A 59 -9.46 1.74 6.63
CA GLY A 59 -10.77 2.09 6.09
C GLY A 59 -11.26 1.07 5.06
N LEU A 60 -10.41 0.68 4.11
CA LEU A 60 -10.73 -0.36 3.12
C LEU A 60 -10.99 -1.72 3.78
N GLY A 61 -10.17 -2.10 4.76
CA GLY A 61 -10.38 -3.34 5.52
C GLY A 61 -11.74 -3.37 6.23
N PHE A 62 -12.14 -2.25 6.82
CA PHE A 62 -13.45 -2.11 7.46
C PHE A 62 -14.61 -2.16 6.46
N ILE A 63 -14.47 -1.52 5.30
CA ILE A 63 -15.48 -1.59 4.22
C ILE A 63 -15.64 -3.05 3.76
N LEU A 64 -14.54 -3.76 3.49
CA LEU A 64 -14.59 -5.17 3.08
C LEU A 64 -15.28 -6.06 4.12
N LEU A 65 -15.00 -5.81 5.41
CA LEU A 65 -15.67 -6.52 6.51
C LEU A 65 -17.18 -6.26 6.53
N LEU A 66 -17.61 -5.01 6.36
CA LEU A 66 -19.03 -4.65 6.31
C LEU A 66 -19.72 -5.29 5.09
N VAL A 67 -19.10 -5.25 3.91
CA VAL A 67 -19.64 -5.86 2.69
C VAL A 67 -19.79 -7.37 2.86
N GLY A 68 -18.76 -8.04 3.40
CA GLY A 68 -18.83 -9.47 3.71
C GLY A 68 -19.92 -9.80 4.73
N ALA A 69 -20.04 -9.02 5.80
CA ALA A 69 -21.09 -9.20 6.81
C ALA A 69 -22.50 -9.01 6.24
N LEU A 70 -22.72 -8.01 5.37
CA LEU A 70 -23.98 -7.82 4.66
C LEU A 70 -24.29 -9.01 3.75
N GLY A 71 -23.30 -9.58 3.06
CA GLY A 71 -23.47 -10.79 2.26
C GLY A 71 -23.94 -11.98 3.10
N LEU A 72 -23.33 -12.21 4.27
CA LEU A 72 -23.73 -13.28 5.20
C LEU A 72 -25.13 -13.05 5.79
N LEU A 73 -25.47 -11.80 6.14
CA LEU A 73 -26.81 -11.45 6.61
C LEU A 73 -27.86 -11.62 5.51
N ALA A 74 -27.53 -11.31 4.26
CA ALA A 74 -28.44 -11.45 3.12
C ALA A 74 -28.74 -12.93 2.88
N TRP A 75 -27.71 -13.77 2.98
CA TRP A 75 -27.83 -15.22 2.92
C TRP A 75 -28.68 -15.81 4.05
N LYS A 76 -28.53 -15.32 5.28
CA LYS A 76 -29.28 -15.81 6.46
C LYS A 76 -30.76 -15.37 6.43
N LYS A 77 -31.03 -14.09 6.17
CA LYS A 77 -32.39 -13.51 6.24
C LYS A 77 -33.25 -13.73 4.98
N ARG A 78 -32.65 -14.16 3.85
CA ARG A 78 -33.34 -14.37 2.56
C ARG A 78 -34.15 -13.15 2.06
N ASN A 79 -33.75 -11.94 2.47
CA ASN A 79 -34.42 -10.69 2.10
C ASN A 79 -33.84 -10.12 0.79
N ASN A 80 -34.70 -9.87 -0.20
CA ASN A 80 -34.32 -9.33 -1.51
C ASN A 80 -33.71 -7.93 -1.41
N CYS A 81 -34.21 -7.10 -0.47
CA CYS A 81 -33.68 -5.76 -0.26
C CYS A 81 -32.22 -5.82 0.22
N LEU A 82 -31.90 -6.72 1.15
CA LEU A 82 -30.53 -6.87 1.66
C LEU A 82 -29.57 -7.40 0.58
N LEU A 83 -30.05 -8.32 -0.26
CA LEU A 83 -29.28 -8.82 -1.40
C LEU A 83 -29.03 -7.71 -2.44
N GLY A 84 -30.01 -6.84 -2.69
CA GLY A 84 -29.85 -5.66 -3.54
C GLY A 84 -28.80 -4.69 -3.01
N ILE A 85 -28.83 -4.38 -1.72
CA ILE A 85 -27.80 -3.54 -1.06
C ILE A 85 -26.42 -4.19 -1.21
N TYR A 86 -26.30 -5.49 -0.96
CA TYR A 86 -25.05 -6.23 -1.12
C TYR A 86 -24.48 -6.13 -2.55
N ILE A 87 -25.32 -6.25 -3.58
CA ILE A 87 -24.89 -6.09 -4.98
C ILE A 87 -24.36 -4.68 -5.25
N VAL A 88 -25.05 -3.64 -4.78
CA VAL A 88 -24.58 -2.25 -4.94
C VAL A 88 -23.21 -2.08 -4.27
N CYS A 89 -23.04 -2.60 -3.05
CA CYS A 89 -21.75 -2.59 -2.37
C CYS A 89 -20.66 -3.35 -3.15
N LEU A 90 -20.97 -4.53 -3.70
CA LEU A 90 -20.02 -5.28 -4.54
C LEU A 90 -19.63 -4.50 -5.79
N CYS A 91 -20.55 -3.82 -6.45
CA CYS A 91 -20.23 -2.98 -7.61
C CYS A 91 -19.23 -1.85 -7.26
N ILE A 92 -19.37 -1.24 -6.08
CA ILE A 92 -18.41 -0.25 -5.58
C ILE A 92 -17.04 -0.91 -5.36
N VAL A 93 -16.99 -2.09 -4.73
CA VAL A 93 -15.73 -2.83 -4.53
C VAL A 93 -15.07 -3.23 -5.86
N VAL A 94 -15.86 -3.62 -6.87
CA VAL A 94 -15.38 -3.89 -8.24
C VAL A 94 -14.75 -2.64 -8.86
N ALA A 95 -15.42 -1.49 -8.77
CA ALA A 95 -14.88 -0.23 -9.30
C ALA A 95 -13.57 0.17 -8.60
N CYS A 96 -13.53 0.11 -7.26
CA CYS A 96 -12.32 0.43 -6.49
C CYS A 96 -11.16 -0.54 -6.80
N SER A 97 -11.42 -1.85 -6.86
CA SER A 97 -10.38 -2.85 -7.17
C SER A 97 -9.85 -2.73 -8.60
N ALA A 98 -10.70 -2.39 -9.57
CA ALA A 98 -10.27 -2.11 -10.94
C ALA A 98 -9.36 -0.88 -11.02
N ILE A 99 -9.67 0.19 -10.28
CA ILE A 99 -8.81 1.39 -10.19
C ILE A 99 -7.45 1.03 -9.58
N VAL A 100 -7.45 0.30 -8.45
CA VAL A 100 -6.20 -0.11 -7.79
C VAL A 100 -5.35 -0.98 -8.71
N PHE A 101 -5.96 -1.93 -9.41
CA PHE A 101 -5.27 -2.78 -10.38
C PHE A 101 -4.66 -1.95 -11.52
N GLY A 102 -5.45 -1.06 -12.14
CA GLY A 102 -4.98 -0.22 -13.25
C GLY A 102 -3.85 0.73 -12.85
N VAL A 103 -3.99 1.42 -11.71
CA VAL A 103 -2.94 2.31 -11.18
C VAL A 103 -1.67 1.53 -10.85
N SER A 104 -1.80 0.36 -10.21
CA SER A 104 -0.63 -0.46 -9.84
C SER A 104 0.09 -0.99 -11.08
N ALA A 105 -0.63 -1.43 -12.11
CA ALA A 105 -0.06 -1.88 -13.37
C ALA A 105 0.66 -0.75 -14.13
N GLY A 106 0.07 0.45 -14.16
CA GLY A 106 0.71 1.63 -14.75
C GLY A 106 1.96 2.07 -13.98
N ALA A 107 1.88 2.11 -12.65
CA ALA A 107 3.03 2.42 -11.80
C ALA A 107 4.15 1.38 -11.94
N TYR A 108 3.81 0.11 -12.11
CA TYR A 108 4.78 -0.97 -12.34
C TYR A 108 5.60 -0.70 -13.62
N GLN A 109 4.97 -0.28 -14.71
CA GLN A 109 5.68 0.10 -15.94
C GLN A 109 6.65 1.28 -15.71
N ILE A 110 6.21 2.30 -14.97
CA ILE A 110 7.07 3.45 -14.63
C ILE A 110 8.29 3.02 -13.81
N VAL A 111 8.11 2.08 -12.87
CA VAL A 111 9.20 1.54 -12.05
C VAL A 111 10.20 0.76 -12.92
N GLN A 112 9.71 -0.04 -13.88
CA GLN A 112 10.56 -0.77 -14.81
C GLN A 112 11.39 0.20 -15.69
N ASP A 113 10.75 1.22 -16.28
CA ASP A 113 11.46 2.27 -17.03
C ASP A 113 12.54 2.98 -16.18
N SER A 114 12.29 3.12 -14.89
CA SER A 114 13.19 3.78 -13.94
C SER A 114 14.38 2.90 -13.54
N LYS A 115 14.22 1.56 -13.57
CA LYS A 115 15.32 0.62 -13.33
C LYS A 115 16.40 0.79 -14.40
N ASP A 116 15.99 0.94 -15.66
CA ASP A 116 16.89 1.11 -16.80
C ASP A 116 17.62 2.47 -16.85
N ASP A 117 17.19 3.46 -16.05
CA ASP A 117 17.82 4.78 -15.97
C ASP A 117 19.08 4.79 -15.08
N THR A 118 20.15 4.11 -15.50
CA THR A 118 21.38 3.94 -14.70
C THR A 118 21.99 5.24 -14.19
N ASN A 119 21.78 6.36 -14.90
CA ASN A 119 22.37 7.66 -14.57
C ASN A 119 21.39 8.65 -13.89
N CYS A 120 20.15 8.27 -13.62
CA CYS A 120 19.13 9.15 -13.03
C CYS A 120 18.91 10.43 -13.87
N GLN A 121 18.75 10.29 -15.18
CA GLN A 121 18.60 11.42 -16.11
C GLN A 121 17.21 11.52 -16.76
N LYS A 122 16.35 10.51 -16.62
CA LYS A 122 15.08 10.42 -17.33
C LYS A 122 13.87 10.86 -16.51
N LYS A 123 13.86 10.57 -15.21
CA LYS A 123 12.70 10.83 -14.34
C LYS A 123 13.01 11.93 -13.33
N ASP A 124 12.13 12.92 -13.22
CA ASP A 124 12.34 14.10 -12.37
C ASP A 124 12.68 13.72 -10.93
N PHE A 125 11.90 12.83 -10.31
CA PHE A 125 12.19 12.35 -8.95
C PHE A 125 13.61 11.82 -8.78
N LEU A 126 14.12 11.05 -9.74
CA LEU A 126 15.48 10.50 -9.70
C LEU A 126 16.53 11.60 -9.91
N ILE A 127 16.29 12.51 -10.85
CA ILE A 127 17.17 13.66 -11.14
C ILE A 127 17.33 14.53 -9.90
N TYR A 128 16.22 14.94 -9.27
CA TYR A 128 16.23 15.81 -8.10
C TYR A 128 16.77 15.10 -6.86
N SER A 129 16.45 13.80 -6.67
CA SER A 129 17.04 13.01 -5.59
C SER A 129 18.56 12.97 -5.72
N ARG A 130 19.09 12.69 -6.92
CA ARG A 130 20.54 12.71 -7.18
C ARG A 130 21.15 14.08 -6.88
N LYS A 131 20.57 15.17 -7.40
CA LYS A 131 21.05 16.54 -7.15
C LYS A 131 21.06 16.90 -5.66
N VAL A 132 20.04 16.49 -4.91
CA VAL A 132 19.95 16.69 -3.47
C VAL A 132 21.04 15.92 -2.73
N TYR A 133 21.36 14.68 -3.15
CA TYR A 133 22.50 13.92 -2.62
C TYR A 133 23.85 14.55 -2.95
N GLU A 134 24.07 14.98 -4.20
CA GLU A 134 25.29 15.69 -4.61
C GLU A 134 25.49 16.95 -3.75
N LYS A 135 24.41 17.69 -3.49
CA LYS A 135 24.47 18.85 -2.61
C LYS A 135 24.77 18.47 -1.16
N ALA A 136 24.10 17.45 -0.62
CA ALA A 136 24.38 16.95 0.72
C ALA A 136 25.84 16.53 0.87
N GLN A 137 26.44 15.88 -0.14
CA GLN A 137 27.85 15.50 -0.15
C GLN A 137 28.79 16.71 -0.07
N THR A 138 28.45 17.83 -0.73
CA THR A 138 29.30 19.03 -0.69
C THR A 138 29.18 19.83 0.61
N VAL A 139 28.02 19.76 1.28
CA VAL A 139 27.74 20.55 2.48
C VAL A 139 28.06 19.77 3.76
N PHE A 140 27.73 18.49 3.80
CA PHE A 140 27.92 17.66 4.98
C PHE A 140 29.39 17.31 5.17
N CYS A 141 29.89 17.41 6.40
CA CYS A 141 31.32 17.30 6.71
C CYS A 141 32.20 18.36 6.01
N SER A 142 31.63 19.46 5.51
CA SER A 142 32.40 20.57 4.97
C SER A 142 33.00 21.43 6.08
N LYS A 143 33.87 22.38 5.74
CA LYS A 143 34.48 23.30 6.72
C LYS A 143 33.44 24.01 7.59
N ASP A 144 32.28 24.35 7.02
CA ASP A 144 31.21 25.07 7.70
C ASP A 144 30.18 24.15 8.37
N CYS A 145 30.31 22.83 8.24
CA CYS A 145 29.43 21.87 8.90
C CYS A 145 30.19 20.62 9.38
N MET A 146 30.64 20.64 10.63
CA MET A 146 31.22 19.47 11.28
C MET A 146 30.16 18.36 11.42
N CYS A 147 30.45 17.18 10.90
CA CYS A 147 29.56 16.03 10.96
C CYS A 147 29.99 15.02 12.02
N GLN A 148 29.02 14.23 12.51
CA GLN A 148 29.29 13.15 13.45
C GLN A 148 29.38 11.80 12.73
N VAL A 149 30.55 11.17 12.70
CA VAL A 149 30.78 9.87 12.02
C VAL A 149 31.79 9.05 12.83
N LYS A 150 31.64 7.72 12.89
CA LYS A 150 32.66 6.84 13.50
C LYS A 150 33.85 6.68 12.56
N GLN A 151 35.07 6.79 13.09
CA GLN A 151 36.30 6.64 12.32
C GLN A 151 36.37 5.29 11.61
N SER A 152 35.82 4.23 12.22
CA SER A 152 35.81 2.87 11.67
C SER A 152 35.09 2.73 10.33
N TYR A 153 34.23 3.69 9.94
CA TYR A 153 33.46 3.63 8.69
C TYR A 153 34.07 4.42 7.55
N LEU A 154 35.15 5.15 7.83
CA LEU A 154 35.72 6.07 6.87
C LEU A 154 36.97 5.48 6.22
N ASN A 155 37.08 5.61 4.90
CA ASN A 155 38.31 5.27 4.18
C ASN A 155 39.35 6.39 4.40
N PRO A 156 40.58 6.09 4.86
CA PRO A 156 41.62 7.09 5.13
C PRO A 156 41.82 8.14 4.02
N ASN A 157 41.66 7.72 2.76
CA ASN A 157 41.85 8.59 1.60
C ASN A 157 40.73 9.61 1.39
N THR A 158 39.52 9.33 1.88
CA THR A 158 38.35 10.21 1.76
C THR A 158 38.26 11.21 2.92
N ILE A 159 38.92 10.93 4.04
CA ILE A 159 38.78 11.65 5.32
C ILE A 159 39.58 12.95 5.39
N SER A 160 40.70 13.04 4.69
CA SER A 160 41.68 14.12 4.90
C SER A 160 41.13 15.52 4.64
N SER A 161 40.03 15.64 3.90
CA SER A 161 39.36 16.90 3.59
C SER A 161 38.07 17.15 4.40
N TRP A 162 37.60 16.17 5.17
CA TRP A 162 36.33 16.24 5.89
C TRP A 162 36.50 16.87 7.28
N ASN A 163 35.57 17.74 7.66
CA ASN A 163 35.42 18.24 9.02
C ASN A 163 34.45 17.31 9.79
N TRP A 164 34.99 16.40 10.59
CA TRP A 164 34.20 15.39 11.30
C TRP A 164 34.69 15.18 12.73
N SER A 165 33.82 14.63 13.57
CA SER A 165 34.14 14.20 14.93
C SER A 165 33.33 12.94 15.28
N GLU A 166 33.85 12.07 16.16
CA GLU A 166 33.09 10.91 16.63
C GLU A 166 31.98 11.28 17.64
N THR A 167 32.18 12.37 18.37
CA THR A 167 31.36 12.76 19.52
C THR A 167 30.58 14.04 19.31
N GLN A 168 30.98 14.87 18.35
CA GLN A 168 30.39 16.18 18.09
C GLN A 168 30.02 16.32 16.62
N GLY A 169 29.10 17.23 16.33
CA GLY A 169 28.70 17.58 14.97
C GLY A 169 27.28 17.20 14.63
N LYS A 170 26.93 17.37 13.35
CA LYS A 170 25.60 17.08 12.81
C LYS A 170 25.50 15.64 12.37
N VAL A 171 24.35 15.03 12.63
CA VAL A 171 24.08 13.63 12.28
C VAL A 171 23.41 13.51 10.90
N LYS A 172 22.84 14.61 10.41
CA LYS A 172 22.18 14.70 9.11
C LYS A 172 22.59 15.97 8.38
N SER A 173 22.56 15.92 7.06
CA SER A 173 22.85 17.06 6.18
C SER A 173 21.87 18.21 6.35
N GLN A 174 20.59 17.93 6.63
CA GLN A 174 19.58 18.96 6.86
C GLN A 174 19.84 19.80 8.12
N ASP A 175 20.64 19.30 9.06
CA ASP A 175 20.98 20.04 10.29
C ASP A 175 22.11 21.06 10.05
N CYS A 176 22.74 21.07 8.86
CA CYS A 176 23.73 22.05 8.46
C CYS A 176 23.04 23.36 8.02
N PRO A 177 23.41 24.53 8.59
CA PRO A 177 22.77 25.82 8.26
C PRO A 177 22.82 26.19 6.78
N THR A 178 23.89 25.80 6.09
CA THR A 178 24.14 26.12 4.67
C THR A 178 23.40 25.20 3.71
N PHE A 179 22.83 24.08 4.17
CA PHE A 179 22.23 23.07 3.27
C PHE A 179 21.11 23.66 2.41
N ASN A 180 20.12 24.29 3.03
CA ASN A 180 18.99 24.89 2.31
C ASN A 180 19.42 26.06 1.41
N GLN A 181 20.40 26.86 1.84
CA GLN A 181 20.91 28.01 1.07
C GLN A 181 21.70 27.57 -0.17
N SER A 182 22.26 26.37 -0.12
CA SER A 182 23.14 25.86 -1.14
C SER A 182 22.40 25.19 -2.31
N ILE A 183 21.08 25.00 -2.19
CA ILE A 183 20.23 24.43 -3.22
C ILE A 183 19.72 25.56 -4.10
N ASP A 184 20.22 25.59 -5.33
CA ASP A 184 20.00 26.64 -6.33
C ASP A 184 18.96 26.23 -7.40
N PHE A 185 18.37 25.05 -7.28
CA PHE A 185 17.38 24.53 -8.21
C PHE A 185 15.97 24.50 -7.62
N THR A 186 14.99 24.80 -8.46
CA THR A 186 13.57 24.68 -8.11
C THR A 186 13.14 23.23 -8.24
N ILE A 187 12.60 22.66 -7.16
CA ILE A 187 11.95 21.34 -7.19
C ILE A 187 10.56 21.53 -7.83
N PRO A 188 10.19 20.76 -8.86
CA PRO A 188 8.90 20.90 -9.49
C PRO A 188 7.79 20.50 -8.50
N SER A 189 6.65 21.17 -8.62
CA SER A 189 5.58 21.15 -7.62
C SER A 189 4.94 19.78 -7.42
N ASP A 190 5.06 18.90 -8.40
CA ASP A 190 4.59 17.51 -8.38
C ASP A 190 5.42 16.61 -7.44
N ILE A 191 6.70 16.93 -7.22
CA ILE A 191 7.57 16.24 -6.24
C ILE A 191 7.34 16.77 -4.82
N GLY A 192 6.92 18.03 -4.69
CA GLY A 192 6.71 18.72 -3.43
C GLY A 192 7.83 19.70 -3.09
N ASN A 193 8.02 19.99 -1.81
CA ASN A 193 9.08 20.90 -1.36
C ASN A 193 10.35 20.12 -0.94
N LEU A 194 11.45 20.85 -0.75
CA LEU A 194 12.73 20.27 -0.34
C LEU A 194 12.68 19.56 1.02
N SER A 195 11.91 20.08 1.97
CA SER A 195 11.75 19.46 3.29
C SER A 195 11.12 18.07 3.16
N ASP A 196 10.06 17.94 2.36
CA ASP A 196 9.36 16.67 2.18
C ASP A 196 10.22 15.66 1.42
N LEU A 197 10.93 16.11 0.39
CA LEU A 197 11.88 15.26 -0.34
C LEU A 197 12.99 14.75 0.57
N THR A 198 13.63 15.61 1.36
CA THR A 198 14.74 15.19 2.26
C THR A 198 14.26 14.30 3.40
N LYS A 199 13.04 14.50 3.90
CA LYS A 199 12.39 13.57 4.84
C LYS A 199 12.15 12.20 4.20
N LEU A 200 11.65 12.18 2.97
CA LEU A 200 11.46 10.94 2.20
C LEU A 200 12.79 10.22 1.98
N LEU A 201 13.84 10.93 1.57
CA LEU A 201 15.18 10.35 1.39
C LEU A 201 15.73 9.78 2.70
N GLY A 202 15.57 10.48 3.83
CA GLY A 202 15.98 9.96 5.14
C GLY A 202 15.20 8.72 5.58
N TYR A 203 13.91 8.64 5.22
CA TYR A 203 13.10 7.44 5.41
C TYR A 203 13.60 6.27 4.54
N VAL A 204 13.90 6.52 3.26
CA VAL A 204 14.44 5.53 2.33
C VAL A 204 15.78 4.98 2.84
N GLU A 205 16.72 5.86 3.20
CA GLU A 205 18.01 5.44 3.79
C GLU A 205 17.81 4.57 5.03
N THR A 206 16.92 4.98 5.94
CA THR A 206 16.65 4.25 7.18
C THR A 206 15.98 2.90 6.94
N SER A 207 15.06 2.83 5.98
CA SER A 207 14.24 1.63 5.73
C SER A 207 15.01 0.55 4.95
N PHE A 208 15.90 0.97 4.06
CA PHE A 208 16.61 0.05 3.15
C PHE A 208 18.11 -0.08 3.46
N ASP A 209 18.61 0.61 4.49
CA ASP A 209 20.02 0.58 4.88
C ASP A 209 20.98 0.92 3.72
N CYS A 210 20.60 1.98 3.00
CA CYS A 210 21.23 2.42 1.76
C CYS A 210 21.61 3.90 1.84
N SER A 211 22.44 4.38 0.90
CA SER A 211 22.64 5.82 0.70
C SER A 211 23.01 6.15 -0.74
N GLY A 212 22.44 7.25 -1.22
CA GLY A 212 22.65 7.76 -2.57
C GLY A 212 21.64 7.28 -3.61
N PHE A 213 21.48 8.07 -4.67
CA PHE A 213 20.67 7.75 -5.84
C PHE A 213 21.56 7.80 -7.09
N CYS A 214 21.67 6.67 -7.79
CA CYS A 214 22.58 6.47 -8.94
C CYS A 214 24.06 6.58 -8.63
N SER A 215 24.41 6.63 -7.34
CA SER A 215 25.78 6.56 -6.88
C SER A 215 25.76 6.12 -5.43
N LYS A 216 26.48 5.06 -5.12
CA LYS A 216 26.64 4.63 -3.73
C LYS A 216 27.44 5.68 -2.97
N GLN A 217 26.90 6.10 -1.84
CA GLN A 217 27.56 7.07 -0.97
C GLN A 217 28.30 6.38 0.19
N PRO A 218 29.37 6.97 0.73
CA PRO A 218 30.15 6.36 1.81
C PRO A 218 29.49 6.47 3.19
N ILE A 219 28.51 7.35 3.35
CA ILE A 219 27.80 7.61 4.60
C ILE A 219 26.32 7.91 4.32
N TYR A 220 25.49 7.83 5.36
CA TYR A 220 24.11 8.31 5.34
C TYR A 220 24.09 9.84 5.43
N TYR A 221 23.35 10.50 4.53
CA TYR A 221 23.24 11.97 4.53
C TYR A 221 21.93 12.48 5.11
N PHE A 222 20.85 11.70 5.01
CA PHE A 222 19.51 12.14 5.40
C PHE A 222 18.97 11.36 6.62
N SER A 223 19.62 10.26 6.96
CA SER A 223 19.41 9.45 8.16
C SER A 223 20.64 9.52 9.08
N ASN A 224 20.70 8.64 10.07
CA ASN A 224 21.72 8.72 11.11
C ASN A 224 23.09 8.25 10.59
N SER A 225 24.01 9.19 10.32
CA SER A 225 25.39 8.94 9.88
C SER A 225 26.20 8.06 10.84
N TYR A 226 25.79 7.93 12.11
CA TYR A 226 26.45 7.09 13.10
C TYR A 226 26.11 5.59 12.97
N LYS A 227 25.15 5.21 12.12
CA LYS A 227 24.70 3.82 11.96
C LYS A 227 25.71 2.89 11.30
N GLY A 228 26.62 3.41 10.49
CA GLY A 228 27.49 2.56 9.69
C GLY A 228 27.82 3.15 8.33
N GLN A 229 28.59 2.38 7.58
CA GLN A 229 28.73 2.58 6.14
C GLN A 229 27.56 1.89 5.43
N PRO A 230 26.76 2.62 4.63
CA PRO A 230 25.71 2.02 3.83
C PRO A 230 26.30 1.05 2.81
N THR A 231 25.67 -0.12 2.68
CA THR A 231 26.17 -1.17 1.79
C THR A 231 25.56 -1.11 0.40
N LYS A 232 24.42 -0.44 0.24
CA LYS A 232 23.57 -0.47 -0.96
C LYS A 232 23.25 0.92 -1.52
N ASP A 233 22.88 0.97 -2.79
CA ASP A 233 22.34 2.16 -3.47
C ASP A 233 20.83 2.27 -3.22
N CYS A 234 20.34 3.45 -2.83
CA CYS A 234 18.94 3.61 -2.46
C CYS A 234 17.98 3.56 -3.63
N LYS A 235 18.41 3.97 -4.83
CA LYS A 235 17.55 3.86 -6.01
C LYS A 235 17.23 2.38 -6.25
N LEU A 236 18.24 1.51 -6.25
CA LEU A 236 18.03 0.09 -6.54
C LEU A 236 17.12 -0.57 -5.50
N GLU A 237 17.37 -0.36 -4.20
CA GLU A 237 16.55 -0.95 -3.14
C GLU A 237 15.11 -0.42 -3.17
N LEU A 238 14.93 0.90 -3.37
CA LEU A 238 13.60 1.50 -3.47
C LEU A 238 12.84 0.96 -4.68
N LEU A 239 13.46 0.89 -5.85
CA LEU A 239 12.81 0.37 -7.05
C LEU A 239 12.49 -1.12 -6.93
N ASN A 240 13.35 -1.92 -6.31
CA ASN A 240 13.08 -3.34 -6.05
C ASN A 240 11.92 -3.53 -5.05
N PHE A 241 11.87 -2.70 -4.01
CA PHE A 241 10.75 -2.68 -3.10
C PHE A 241 9.44 -2.30 -3.79
N LEU A 242 9.45 -1.21 -4.58
CA LEU A 242 8.27 -0.77 -5.33
C LEU A 242 7.84 -1.83 -6.35
N ASP A 243 8.76 -2.45 -7.05
CA ASP A 243 8.50 -3.52 -8.02
C ASP A 243 7.77 -4.70 -7.36
N THR A 244 8.32 -5.21 -6.25
CA THR A 244 7.73 -6.31 -5.49
C THR A 244 6.37 -5.93 -4.89
N SER A 245 6.25 -4.71 -4.38
CA SER A 245 5.04 -4.23 -3.73
C SER A 245 3.91 -3.96 -4.73
N LEU A 246 4.21 -3.31 -5.85
CA LEU A 246 3.25 -3.02 -6.92
C LEU A 246 2.78 -4.29 -7.60
N LEU A 247 3.67 -5.27 -7.83
CA LEU A 247 3.28 -6.57 -8.35
C LEU A 247 2.34 -7.31 -7.39
N SER A 248 2.67 -7.30 -6.09
CA SER A 248 1.83 -7.89 -5.05
C SER A 248 0.47 -7.19 -4.94
N LEU A 249 0.44 -5.86 -5.02
CA LEU A 249 -0.80 -5.06 -5.03
C LEU A 249 -1.65 -5.31 -6.27
N ALA A 250 -1.02 -5.39 -7.45
CA ALA A 250 -1.72 -5.71 -8.69
C ALA A 250 -2.35 -7.11 -8.64
N ASN A 251 -1.59 -8.11 -8.20
CA ASN A 251 -2.09 -9.49 -8.06
C ASN A 251 -3.22 -9.59 -7.02
N GLY A 252 -3.05 -8.93 -5.86
CA GLY A 252 -4.09 -8.88 -4.83
C GLY A 252 -5.35 -8.16 -5.30
N GLY A 253 -5.20 -7.01 -5.95
CA GLY A 253 -6.30 -6.24 -6.54
C GLY A 253 -7.06 -7.04 -7.60
N LEU A 254 -6.34 -7.75 -8.47
CA LEU A 254 -6.93 -8.63 -9.48
C LEU A 254 -7.72 -9.80 -8.84
N ALA A 255 -7.18 -10.43 -7.79
CA ALA A 255 -7.88 -11.50 -7.09
C ALA A 255 -9.19 -11.00 -6.45
N VAL A 256 -9.15 -9.86 -5.76
CA VAL A 256 -10.35 -9.23 -5.17
C VAL A 256 -11.36 -8.85 -6.25
N LEU A 257 -10.90 -8.31 -7.38
CA LEU A 257 -11.74 -7.96 -8.52
C LEU A 257 -12.49 -9.17 -9.07
N ILE A 258 -11.77 -10.28 -9.32
CA ILE A 258 -12.37 -11.52 -9.84
C ILE A 258 -13.42 -12.08 -8.87
N ILE A 259 -13.08 -12.18 -7.57
CA ILE A 259 -14.00 -12.69 -6.55
C ILE A 259 -15.25 -11.79 -6.46
N SER A 260 -15.08 -10.47 -6.53
CA SER A 260 -16.18 -9.51 -6.48
C SER A 260 -17.09 -9.61 -7.70
N ILE A 261 -16.52 -9.79 -8.90
CA ILE A 261 -17.29 -9.98 -10.15
C ILE A 261 -18.09 -11.29 -10.07
N ILE A 262 -17.47 -12.39 -9.66
CA ILE A 262 -18.15 -13.68 -9.48
C ILE A 262 -19.29 -13.53 -8.46
N GLY A 263 -19.03 -12.89 -7.32
CA GLY A 263 -20.04 -12.62 -6.30
C GLY A 263 -21.20 -11.78 -6.83
N CYS A 264 -20.91 -10.75 -7.63
CA CYS A 264 -21.92 -9.87 -8.22
C CYS A 264 -22.79 -10.63 -9.24
N VAL A 265 -22.19 -11.36 -10.18
CA VAL A 265 -22.91 -12.16 -11.18
C VAL A 265 -23.80 -13.23 -10.51
N CYS A 266 -23.27 -13.92 -9.49
CA CYS A 266 -24.04 -14.93 -8.75
C CYS A 266 -25.22 -14.29 -8.00
N SER A 267 -25.00 -13.14 -7.35
CA SER A 267 -26.04 -12.43 -6.60
C SER A 267 -27.14 -11.89 -7.51
N CYS A 268 -26.79 -11.31 -8.66
CA CYS A 268 -27.74 -10.89 -9.68
C CYS A 268 -28.56 -12.08 -10.22
N SER A 269 -27.90 -13.20 -10.48
CA SER A 269 -28.55 -14.43 -10.93
C SER A 269 -29.54 -14.98 -9.90
N LEU A 270 -29.22 -14.90 -8.60
CA LEU A 270 -30.12 -15.28 -7.51
C LEU A 270 -31.38 -14.41 -7.46
N ILE A 271 -31.26 -13.09 -7.64
CA ILE A 271 -32.41 -12.17 -7.70
C ILE A 271 -33.32 -12.53 -8.89
N CYS A 272 -32.73 -12.71 -10.08
CA CYS A 272 -33.48 -13.04 -11.29
C CYS A 272 -34.20 -14.39 -11.16
N HIS A 273 -33.55 -15.40 -10.57
CA HIS A 273 -34.16 -16.72 -10.35
C HIS A 273 -35.34 -16.68 -9.39
N LYS A 274 -35.26 -15.87 -8.33
CA LYS A 274 -36.34 -15.76 -7.34
C LYS A 274 -37.59 -15.12 -7.94
N HIS A 275 -37.42 -14.07 -8.75
CA HIS A 275 -38.55 -13.42 -9.42
C HIS A 275 -39.31 -14.38 -10.36
N LYS A 276 -38.60 -15.30 -11.02
CA LYS A 276 -39.23 -16.30 -11.90
C LYS A 276 -40.05 -17.35 -11.13
N ARG A 277 -39.76 -17.59 -9.84
CA ARG A 277 -40.53 -18.52 -9.00
C ARG A 277 -41.80 -17.89 -8.44
N GLU A 278 -41.73 -16.66 -7.94
CA GLU A 278 -42.90 -15.96 -7.35
C GLU A 278 -44.03 -15.70 -8.38
N GLY A 279 -43.74 -15.77 -9.68
CA GLY A 279 -44.74 -15.66 -10.75
C GLY A 279 -45.24 -16.99 -11.32
N ASN A 280 -44.80 -18.14 -10.81
CA ASN A 280 -45.12 -19.45 -11.39
C ASN A 280 -45.70 -20.39 -10.32
N PRO A 281 -47.04 -20.57 -10.25
CA PRO A 281 -47.71 -21.31 -9.17
C PRO A 281 -47.36 -22.80 -9.10
N TYR A 282 -46.65 -23.33 -10.09
CA TYR A 282 -46.23 -24.74 -10.15
C TYR A 282 -45.06 -25.12 -9.22
N TYR A 283 -44.43 -24.15 -8.54
CA TYR A 283 -43.20 -24.39 -7.76
C TYR A 283 -43.31 -24.12 -6.24
N ASP A 284 -44.49 -23.75 -5.73
CA ASP A 284 -44.66 -23.45 -4.29
C ASP A 284 -44.88 -24.69 -3.41
N ASP A 285 -45.16 -25.86 -3.98
CA ASP A 285 -45.62 -27.02 -3.19
C ASP A 285 -44.52 -27.93 -2.61
N GLU A 286 -43.23 -27.71 -2.93
CA GLU A 286 -42.15 -28.65 -2.54
C GLU A 286 -41.29 -28.23 -1.33
N TYR A 287 -41.66 -27.14 -0.65
CA TYR A 287 -41.03 -26.73 0.62
C TYR A 287 -42.04 -26.57 1.77
N GLU A 288 -43.11 -27.37 1.79
CA GLU A 288 -43.72 -27.71 3.08
C GLU A 288 -42.66 -28.44 3.91
N MET A 289 -42.04 -27.72 4.86
CA MET A 289 -41.22 -28.36 5.89
C MET A 289 -42.08 -29.45 6.52
N PRO A 290 -41.56 -30.70 6.68
CA PRO A 290 -42.31 -31.77 7.31
C PRO A 290 -42.78 -31.25 8.65
N ASN A 291 -44.10 -31.08 8.76
CA ASN A 291 -44.79 -30.61 9.94
C ASN A 291 -44.40 -31.61 11.04
N ILE A 292 -43.42 -31.23 11.88
CA ILE A 292 -43.00 -32.03 13.03
C ILE A 292 -44.24 -32.08 13.91
N LYS A 293 -45.03 -33.15 13.75
CA LYS A 293 -46.12 -33.50 14.64
C LYS A 293 -45.49 -33.59 16.02
N THR A 294 -45.67 -32.55 16.81
CA THR A 294 -45.41 -32.58 18.24
C THR A 294 -46.34 -33.64 18.80
N ASN A 295 -45.79 -34.84 19.00
CA ASN A 295 -46.46 -35.90 19.73
C ASN A 295 -46.74 -35.37 21.13
N LYS A 296 -47.99 -34.97 21.32
CA LYS A 296 -48.60 -34.63 22.59
C LYS A 296 -48.67 -35.93 23.39
N TYR A 297 -47.63 -36.23 24.15
CA TYR A 297 -47.67 -37.30 25.13
C TYR A 297 -48.56 -36.89 26.30
N ARG A 298 -49.47 -37.79 26.62
CA ARG A 298 -50.33 -37.86 27.81
C ARG A 298 -49.52 -37.84 29.09
#